data_AF-A0A090X7A1-F1
#
_entry.id   AF-A0A090X7A1-F1
#
_cell.length_a   1.000
_cell.length_b   1.000
_cell.length_c   1.000
_cell.angle_alpha   90.00
_cell.angle_beta   90.00
_cell.angle_gamma   90.00
#
_symmetry.space_group_name_H-M   'P 1'
#
loop_
_entity.id
_entity.type
_entity.pdbx_description
1 polymer ?
#
loop_
_entity_poly.entity_id
_entity_poly.type
_entity_poly.pdbx_seq_one_letter_code
_entity_poly.pdbx_strand_id
1 'polypeptide(L)'
;MQQTSIFGSGCSLVKSEALKATLFNSAFEFGFGEDSDFGMQLRNKGYDVIFVPHIKITHLKAPIGGYRTIVKQRWADDAIQPKPSPTIQLLYQTYFTDQQLLGYKLLLGLRSYKHSAIKNPMTYIKYFNKQWKRSQFWSRQLN
;
A
#
# COMPACT_ATOMS: atom_id res chain seq x y z
N MET A 1 1.03 4.29 26.33
CA MET A 1 0.57 3.33 25.31
C MET A 1 -0.44 4.08 24.46
N GLN A 2 -0.32 4.05 23.14
CA GLN A 2 -1.18 4.82 22.25
C GLN A 2 -1.59 3.95 21.06
N GLN A 3 -2.84 4.07 20.63
CA GLN A 3 -3.28 3.46 19.38
C GLN A 3 -2.46 4.07 18.22
N THR A 4 -2.00 3.23 17.31
CA THR A 4 -1.25 3.65 16.13
C THR A 4 -2.02 3.25 14.87
N SER A 5 -1.83 3.98 13.78
CA SER A 5 -2.32 3.58 12.46
C SER A 5 -1.40 2.58 11.76
N ILE A 6 -0.20 2.35 12.31
CA ILE A 6 0.85 1.53 11.70
C ILE A 6 0.84 0.15 12.35
N PHE A 7 0.89 -0.90 11.54
CA PHE A 7 1.29 -2.24 11.96
C PHE A 7 2.65 -2.55 11.35
N GLY A 8 3.59 -3.08 12.14
CA GLY A 8 4.93 -3.43 11.66
C GLY A 8 5.22 -4.89 11.96
N SER A 9 5.21 -5.76 10.94
CA SER A 9 5.26 -7.21 11.12
C SER A 9 6.54 -7.68 11.84
N GLY A 10 7.67 -7.06 11.54
CA GLY A 10 8.97 -7.42 12.12
C GLY A 10 9.19 -7.02 13.57
N CYS A 11 8.26 -6.29 14.20
CA CYS A 11 8.40 -5.80 15.58
C CYS A 11 7.09 -5.83 16.38
N SER A 12 6.08 -6.55 15.92
CA SER A 12 4.78 -6.65 16.60
C SER A 12 4.60 -8.01 17.26
N LEU A 13 3.94 -8.00 18.43
CA LEU A 13 3.46 -9.21 19.10
C LEU A 13 1.93 -9.24 18.98
N VAL A 14 1.39 -10.38 18.60
CA VAL A 14 -0.06 -10.56 18.35
C VAL A 14 -0.54 -11.78 19.12
N LYS A 15 -1.73 -11.70 19.73
CA LYS A 15 -2.35 -12.86 20.36
C LYS A 15 -2.70 -13.89 19.30
N SER A 16 -2.47 -15.18 19.59
CA SER A 16 -2.74 -16.27 18.64
C SER A 16 -4.20 -16.30 18.16
N GLU A 17 -5.16 -15.92 19.01
CA GLU A 17 -6.57 -15.82 18.64
C GLU A 17 -6.84 -14.81 17.52
N ALA A 18 -6.10 -13.69 17.49
CA ALA A 18 -6.24 -12.66 16.47
C ALA A 18 -5.67 -13.09 15.10
N LEU A 19 -4.90 -14.18 15.08
CA LEU A 19 -4.35 -14.78 13.84
C LEU A 19 -5.35 -15.72 13.16
N LYS A 20 -6.46 -16.10 13.82
CA LYS A 20 -7.49 -16.94 13.20
C LYS A 20 -8.05 -16.22 11.97
N ALA A 21 -7.81 -16.78 10.78
CA ALA A 21 -8.15 -16.20 9.48
C ALA A 21 -7.50 -14.82 9.19
N THR A 22 -6.36 -14.50 9.80
CA THR A 22 -5.54 -13.32 9.44
C THR A 22 -4.25 -13.83 8.82
N LEU A 23 -3.99 -13.49 7.56
CA LEU A 23 -2.85 -14.03 6.81
C LEU A 23 -2.25 -12.94 5.94
N PHE A 24 -0.95 -13.01 5.69
CA PHE A 24 -0.34 -12.16 4.66
C PHE A 24 -0.91 -12.52 3.29
N ASN A 25 -1.30 -11.50 2.55
CA ASN A 25 -1.82 -11.65 1.20
C ASN A 25 -0.67 -11.64 0.19
N SER A 26 -0.50 -12.73 -0.55
CA SER A 26 0.57 -12.90 -1.56
C SER A 26 0.48 -11.89 -2.71
N ALA A 27 -0.67 -11.23 -2.91
CA ALA A 27 -0.80 -10.14 -3.88
C ALA A 27 0.16 -8.97 -3.61
N PHE A 28 0.65 -8.84 -2.38
CA PHE A 28 1.62 -7.81 -1.98
C PHE A 28 3.07 -8.27 -2.10
N GLU A 29 3.32 -9.54 -2.46
CA GLU A 29 4.66 -10.10 -2.56
C GLU A 29 5.50 -9.31 -3.57
N PHE A 30 6.75 -9.00 -3.19
CA PHE A 30 7.68 -8.13 -3.91
C PHE A 30 7.17 -6.69 -4.17
N GLY A 31 5.98 -6.34 -3.68
CA GLY A 31 5.38 -5.02 -3.76
C GLY A 31 5.49 -4.27 -2.44
N PHE A 32 4.49 -3.44 -2.13
CA PHE A 32 4.42 -2.66 -0.88
C PHE A 32 3.00 -2.68 -0.33
N GLY A 33 2.85 -2.78 1.00
CA GLY A 33 1.57 -2.62 1.70
C GLY A 33 1.10 -3.86 2.45
N GLU A 34 1.90 -4.92 2.48
CA GLU A 34 1.67 -6.18 3.20
C GLU A 34 1.42 -5.96 4.69
N ASP A 35 2.25 -5.14 5.34
CA ASP A 35 2.10 -4.79 6.75
C ASP A 35 0.83 -3.98 7.01
N SER A 36 0.49 -3.09 6.08
CA SER A 36 -0.74 -2.29 6.17
C SER A 36 -1.98 -3.17 5.97
N ASP A 37 -1.96 -4.08 5.01
CA ASP A 37 -3.03 -5.04 4.77
C ASP A 37 -3.26 -5.92 6.00
N PHE A 38 -2.20 -6.52 6.54
CA PHE A 38 -2.28 -7.33 7.76
C PHE A 38 -2.85 -6.53 8.93
N GLY A 39 -2.37 -5.29 9.13
CA GLY A 39 -2.89 -4.38 10.15
C GLY A 39 -4.36 -4.01 9.95
N MET A 40 -4.82 -3.89 8.70
CA MET A 40 -6.22 -3.62 8.38
C MET A 40 -7.11 -4.84 8.64
N GLN A 41 -6.64 -6.06 8.32
CA GLN A 41 -7.34 -7.30 8.66
C GLN A 41 -7.58 -7.42 10.17
N LEU A 42 -6.58 -7.08 11.00
CA LEU A 42 -6.71 -7.08 12.46
C LEU A 42 -7.76 -6.05 12.94
N ARG A 43 -7.70 -4.82 12.42
CA ARG A 43 -8.63 -3.75 12.82
C ARG A 43 -10.06 -4.03 12.40
N ASN A 44 -10.28 -4.59 11.22
CA ASN A 44 -11.61 -5.00 10.76
C ASN A 44 -12.22 -6.11 11.61
N LYS A 45 -11.39 -6.87 12.37
CA LYS A 45 -11.84 -7.85 13.37
C LYS A 45 -12.08 -7.25 14.76
N GLY A 46 -11.90 -5.94 14.92
CA GLY A 46 -12.07 -5.25 16.21
C GLY A 46 -10.82 -5.26 17.09
N TYR A 47 -9.64 -5.63 16.57
CA TYR A 47 -8.40 -5.55 17.32
C TYR A 47 -7.72 -4.20 17.15
N ASP A 48 -7.30 -3.60 18.25
CA ASP A 48 -6.45 -2.42 18.25
C ASP A 48 -4.98 -2.79 18.06
N VAL A 49 -4.27 -1.92 17.35
CA VAL A 49 -2.80 -1.95 17.28
C VAL A 49 -2.26 -0.80 18.12
N ILE A 50 -1.50 -1.16 19.14
CA ILE A 50 -0.97 -0.24 20.14
C ILE A 50 0.55 -0.14 20.03
N PHE A 51 1.05 1.09 20.11
CA PHE A 51 2.47 1.37 20.23
C PHE A 51 2.86 1.56 21.69
N VAL A 52 3.94 0.88 22.09
CA VAL A 52 4.45 0.87 23.47
C VAL A 52 5.87 1.44 23.49
N PRO A 53 6.05 2.76 23.73
CA PRO A 53 7.33 3.44 23.48
C PRO A 53 8.48 3.02 24.41
N HIS A 54 8.17 2.44 25.58
CA HIS A 54 9.19 2.01 26.55
C HIS A 54 9.71 0.59 26.29
N ILE A 55 9.02 -0.21 25.47
CA ILE A 55 9.50 -1.52 25.04
C ILE A 55 10.36 -1.33 23.81
N LYS A 56 11.61 -1.78 23.87
CA LYS A 56 12.57 -1.66 22.78
C LYS A 56 12.92 -3.04 22.25
N ILE A 57 12.73 -3.24 20.95
CA ILE A 57 13.13 -4.45 20.24
C ILE A 57 14.28 -4.06 19.32
N THR A 58 15.45 -4.68 19.51
CA THR A 58 16.59 -4.49 18.62
C THR A 58 16.36 -5.25 17.32
N HIS A 59 16.10 -4.53 16.24
CA HIS A 59 15.97 -5.11 14.90
C HIS A 59 17.34 -5.14 14.20
N LEU A 60 17.91 -6.34 14.06
CA LEU A 60 19.14 -6.55 13.31
C LEU A 60 18.82 -6.60 11.81
N LYS A 61 19.32 -5.61 11.07
CA LYS A 61 19.05 -5.51 9.63
C LYS A 61 19.91 -6.52 8.87
N ALA A 62 19.26 -7.40 8.10
CA ALA A 62 19.97 -8.32 7.23
C ALA A 62 20.83 -7.59 6.18
N PRO A 63 21.99 -8.16 5.78
CA PRO A 63 22.86 -7.60 4.75
C PRO A 63 22.19 -7.59 3.37
N ILE A 64 21.28 -8.54 3.13
CA ILE A 64 20.54 -8.74 1.86
C ILE A 64 19.04 -8.81 2.19
N GLY A 65 18.18 -8.36 1.25
CA GLY A 65 16.72 -8.40 1.39
C GLY A 65 16.03 -7.03 1.34
N GLY A 66 14.70 -7.03 1.34
CA GLY A 66 13.86 -5.87 1.06
C GLY A 66 14.03 -5.35 -0.37
N TYR A 67 13.75 -4.06 -0.60
CA TYR A 67 13.90 -3.40 -1.92
C TYR A 67 15.33 -3.33 -2.48
N ARG A 68 16.32 -3.95 -1.81
CA ARG A 68 17.69 -4.05 -2.32
C ARG A 68 17.81 -5.09 -3.43
N THR A 69 16.94 -6.11 -3.42
CA THR A 69 16.78 -7.04 -4.53
C THR A 69 15.68 -6.50 -5.43
N ILE A 70 16.06 -6.00 -6.61
CA ILE A 70 15.11 -5.40 -7.54
C ILE A 70 14.37 -6.52 -8.28
N VAL A 71 13.14 -6.79 -7.87
CA VAL A 71 12.23 -7.67 -8.60
C VAL A 71 11.53 -6.86 -9.68
N LYS A 72 11.65 -7.29 -10.93
CA LYS A 72 10.97 -6.64 -12.06
C LYS A 72 9.47 -6.90 -11.95
N GLN A 73 8.71 -5.83 -11.73
CA GLN A 73 7.25 -5.89 -11.66
C GLN A 73 6.63 -6.14 -13.04
N ARG A 74 5.46 -6.80 -13.09
CA ARG A 74 4.76 -7.13 -14.35
C ARG A 74 4.42 -5.89 -15.19
N TRP A 75 4.18 -4.75 -14.54
CA TRP A 75 3.87 -3.48 -15.17
C TRP A 75 5.10 -2.61 -15.49
N ALA A 76 6.33 -3.11 -15.25
CA ALA A 76 7.54 -2.32 -15.46
C ALA A 76 7.67 -1.81 -16.91
N ASP A 77 7.29 -2.64 -17.88
CA ASP A 77 7.37 -2.31 -19.31
C ASP A 77 6.04 -1.79 -19.90
N ASP A 78 5.04 -1.49 -19.05
CA ASP A 78 3.75 -0.97 -19.54
C ASP A 78 3.94 0.42 -20.15
N ALA A 79 3.35 0.64 -21.32
CA ALA A 79 3.38 1.92 -22.02
C ALA A 79 2.85 3.07 -21.15
N ILE A 80 1.90 2.78 -20.25
CA ILE A 80 1.40 3.74 -19.27
C ILE A 80 1.74 3.23 -17.89
N GLN A 81 2.74 3.85 -17.26
CA GLN A 81 3.12 3.48 -15.90
C GLN A 81 1.97 3.72 -14.92
N PRO A 82 1.55 2.70 -14.14
CA PRO A 82 0.43 2.82 -13.22
C PRO A 82 0.74 3.83 -12.12
N LYS A 83 -0.28 4.59 -11.72
CA LYS A 83 -0.19 5.51 -10.59
C LYS A 83 -1.52 5.53 -9.83
N PRO A 84 -1.56 5.15 -8.54
CA PRO A 84 -0.44 4.71 -7.67
C PRO A 84 0.14 3.34 -8.09
N SER A 85 1.07 2.78 -7.31
CA SER A 85 1.51 1.40 -7.53
C SER A 85 0.32 0.43 -7.41
N PRO A 86 0.26 -0.66 -8.19
CA PRO A 86 -0.83 -1.62 -8.15
C PRO A 86 -1.12 -2.23 -6.77
N THR A 87 -0.10 -2.46 -5.94
CA THR A 87 -0.31 -2.98 -4.57
C THR A 87 -0.95 -1.94 -3.66
N ILE A 88 -0.59 -0.66 -3.76
CA ILE A 88 -1.27 0.42 -3.02
C ILE A 88 -2.70 0.61 -3.53
N GLN A 89 -2.91 0.48 -4.84
CA GLN A 89 -4.24 0.52 -5.42
C GLN A 89 -5.11 -0.62 -4.89
N LEU A 90 -4.57 -1.84 -4.80
CA LEU A 90 -5.24 -2.98 -4.17
C LEU A 90 -5.60 -2.67 -2.72
N LEU A 91 -4.63 -2.26 -1.90
CA LEU A 91 -4.84 -1.93 -0.48
C LEU A 91 -6.01 -0.94 -0.29
N TYR A 92 -6.00 0.17 -1.03
CA TYR A 92 -7.05 1.18 -0.87
C TYR A 92 -8.38 0.74 -1.45
N GLN A 93 -8.41 -0.03 -2.55
CA GLN A 93 -9.67 -0.59 -3.04
C GLN A 93 -10.29 -1.60 -2.09
N THR A 94 -9.49 -2.33 -1.32
CA THR A 94 -9.98 -3.30 -0.35
C THR A 94 -10.61 -2.62 0.87
N TYR A 95 -10.04 -1.51 1.33
CA TYR A 95 -10.39 -0.96 2.65
C TYR A 95 -11.00 0.43 2.66
N PHE A 96 -10.83 1.23 1.61
CA PHE A 96 -11.38 2.59 1.59
C PHE A 96 -12.81 2.61 1.09
N THR A 97 -13.60 3.55 1.61
CA THR A 97 -14.87 3.91 0.99
C THR A 97 -14.64 4.59 -0.35
N ASP A 98 -15.67 4.66 -1.19
CA ASP A 98 -15.59 5.35 -2.49
C ASP A 98 -15.16 6.82 -2.33
N GLN A 99 -15.65 7.52 -1.30
CA GLN A 99 -15.28 8.91 -1.03
C GLN A 99 -13.81 9.03 -0.61
N GLN A 100 -13.30 8.12 0.22
CA GLN A 100 -11.89 8.07 0.60
C GLN A 100 -11.00 7.76 -0.61
N LEU A 101 -11.42 6.84 -1.48
CA LEU A 101 -10.69 6.50 -2.70
C LEU A 101 -10.67 7.66 -3.70
N LEU A 102 -11.79 8.38 -3.86
CA LEU A 102 -11.86 9.60 -4.67
C LEU A 102 -11.00 10.73 -4.10
N GLY A 103 -11.03 10.91 -2.78
CA GLY A 103 -10.19 11.88 -2.08
C GLY A 103 -8.71 11.57 -2.27
N TYR A 104 -8.31 10.30 -2.12
CA TYR A 104 -6.95 9.86 -2.39
C TYR A 104 -6.54 10.10 -3.85
N LYS A 105 -7.41 9.75 -4.82
CA LYS A 105 -7.17 9.99 -6.25
C LYS A 105 -6.94 11.47 -6.53
N LEU A 106 -7.76 12.34 -5.95
CA LEU A 106 -7.64 13.80 -6.10
C LEU A 106 -6.30 14.30 -5.54
N LEU A 107 -5.98 13.96 -4.29
CA LEU A 107 -4.75 14.40 -3.62
C LEU A 107 -3.50 13.89 -4.33
N LEU A 108 -3.49 12.61 -4.75
CA LEU A 108 -2.40 12.03 -5.52
C LEU A 108 -2.22 12.74 -6.87
N GLY A 109 -3.33 13.01 -7.55
CA GLY A 109 -3.36 13.72 -8.82
C GLY A 109 -2.77 15.13 -8.70
N LEU A 110 -3.21 15.91 -7.70
CA LEU A 110 -2.71 17.27 -7.45
C LEU A 110 -1.22 17.29 -7.08
N ARG A 111 -0.78 16.41 -6.17
CA ARG A 111 0.63 16.30 -5.78
C ARG A 111 1.53 15.92 -6.95
N SER A 112 1.06 14.97 -7.77
CA SER A 112 1.78 14.51 -8.96
C SER A 112 1.79 15.57 -10.08
N TYR A 113 0.76 16.42 -10.16
CA TYR A 113 0.69 17.48 -11.17
C TYR A 113 1.80 18.51 -11.00
N LYS A 114 2.08 18.91 -9.76
CA LYS A 114 3.15 19.85 -9.41
C LYS A 114 4.51 19.45 -9.98
N HIS A 115 4.76 18.15 -10.11
CA HIS A 115 6.03 17.57 -10.56
C HIS A 115 5.96 17.03 -11.99
N SER A 116 4.83 17.19 -12.68
CA SER A 116 4.65 16.69 -14.03
C SER A 116 5.31 17.61 -15.06
N ALA A 117 5.82 17.00 -16.14
CA ALA A 117 6.22 17.71 -17.34
C ALA A 117 5.01 18.30 -18.10
N ILE A 118 3.82 17.70 -17.96
CA ILE A 118 2.59 18.17 -18.61
C ILE A 118 2.06 19.38 -17.84
N LYS A 119 2.17 20.58 -18.42
CA LYS A 119 1.71 21.85 -17.80
C LYS A 119 0.27 22.21 -18.11
N ASN A 120 -0.36 21.57 -19.09
CA ASN A 120 -1.78 21.78 -19.37
C ASN A 120 -2.63 20.92 -18.41
N PRO A 121 -3.51 21.53 -17.57
CA PRO A 121 -4.29 20.79 -16.59
C PRO A 121 -5.20 19.71 -17.22
N MET A 122 -5.86 20.02 -18.34
CA MET A 122 -6.80 19.12 -18.99
C MET A 122 -6.09 17.90 -19.57
N THR A 123 -4.95 18.12 -20.22
CA THR A 123 -4.10 17.04 -20.74
C THR A 123 -3.57 16.18 -19.61
N TYR A 124 -3.12 16.79 -18.50
CA TYR A 124 -2.64 16.06 -17.34
C TYR A 124 -3.74 15.21 -16.71
N ILE A 125 -4.94 15.76 -16.50
CA ILE A 125 -6.07 15.02 -15.93
C ILE A 125 -6.41 13.80 -16.80
N LYS A 126 -6.43 13.95 -18.13
CA LYS A 126 -6.64 12.83 -19.06
C LYS A 126 -5.54 11.77 -18.91
N TYR A 127 -4.28 12.18 -18.84
CA TYR A 127 -3.14 11.27 -18.66
C TYR A 127 -3.18 10.55 -17.31
N PHE A 128 -3.35 11.28 -16.22
CA PHE A 128 -3.44 10.72 -14.87
C PHE A 128 -4.60 9.73 -14.73
N ASN A 129 -5.76 10.01 -15.35
CA ASN A 129 -6.87 9.06 -15.39
C ASN A 129 -6.51 7.75 -16.12
N LYS A 130 -5.66 7.79 -17.16
CA LYS A 130 -5.14 6.57 -17.79
C LYS A 130 -4.21 5.81 -16.83
N GLN A 131 -3.31 6.50 -16.14
CA GLN A 131 -2.43 5.88 -15.13
C GLN A 131 -3.21 5.24 -13.98
N TRP A 132 -4.26 5.91 -13.50
CA TRP A 132 -5.15 5.41 -12.46
C TRP A 132 -5.87 4.14 -12.91
N LYS A 133 -6.51 4.17 -14.10
CA LYS A 133 -7.15 2.98 -14.68
C LYS A 133 -6.16 1.84 -14.86
N ARG A 134 -4.92 2.15 -15.24
CA ARG A 134 -3.89 1.12 -15.38
C ARG A 134 -3.48 0.51 -14.05
N SER A 135 -3.41 1.33 -13.00
CA SER A 135 -3.20 0.83 -11.64
C SER A 135 -4.32 -0.12 -11.18
N GLN A 136 -5.58 0.25 -11.45
CA GLN A 136 -6.74 -0.61 -11.17
C GLN A 136 -6.76 -1.90 -11.99
N PHE A 137 -6.25 -1.87 -13.21
CA PHE A 137 -6.11 -3.06 -14.03
C PHE A 137 -5.10 -4.01 -13.38
N TRP A 138 -3.89 -3.53 -13.08
CA TRP A 138 -2.84 -4.36 -12.50
C TRP A 138 -3.17 -4.82 -11.08
N SER A 139 -3.87 -4.04 -10.27
CA SER A 139 -4.28 -4.46 -8.91
C SER A 139 -5.15 -5.71 -8.93
N ARG A 140 -5.96 -5.88 -9.98
CA ARG A 140 -6.79 -7.08 -10.20
C ARG A 140 -6.00 -8.27 -10.75
N GLN A 141 -4.79 -8.05 -11.26
CA GLN A 141 -3.92 -9.09 -11.84
C GLN A 141 -2.85 -9.59 -10.85
N LEU A 142 -2.86 -9.09 -9.61
CA LEU A 142 -1.95 -9.53 -8.54
C LEU A 142 -2.39 -10.85 -7.89
N ASN A 143 -3.60 -11.31 -8.17
CA ASN A 143 -4.18 -12.59 -7.71
C ASN A 143 -4.22 -13.60 -8.84
#